data_AF-A0A958ZER8-F1
#
_entry.id   AF-A0A958ZER8-F1
#
_cell.length_a   1.000
_cell.length_b   1.000
_cell.length_c   1.000
_cell.angle_alpha   90.00
_cell.angle_beta   90.00
_cell.angle_gamma   90.00
#
_symmetry.space_group_name_H-M   'P 1'
#
loop_
_entity.id
_entity.type
_entity.pdbx_description
1 polymer ?
#
loop_
_entity_poly.entity_id
_entity_poly.type
_entity_poly.pdbx_seq_one_letter_code
_entity_poly.pdbx_strand_id
1 'polypeptide(L)'
;MEKLQFERTKYGKELLIDACNEAELEIVADTMVLSFYTLIFFENGSGTYYLDAETIPLEENMVLFVKPGQINKVDQATFEKCHLLFF
;
A
#
# COMPACT_ATOMS: atom_id res chain seq x y z
N MET A 1 8.44 -14.23 -2.60
CA MET A 1 8.26 -12.77 -2.47
C MET A 1 7.85 -12.26 -3.84
N GLU A 2 6.59 -11.85 -3.97
CA GLU A 2 6.09 -11.31 -5.23
C GLU A 2 6.42 -9.81 -5.33
N LYS A 3 6.69 -9.35 -6.55
CA LYS A 3 7.02 -7.96 -6.85
C LYS A 3 5.87 -7.36 -7.66
N LEU A 4 5.13 -6.45 -7.05
CA LEU A 4 4.13 -5.65 -7.78
C LEU A 4 4.86 -4.56 -8.57
N GLN A 5 4.49 -4.41 -9.84
CA GLN A 5 5.09 -3.43 -10.76
C GLN A 5 4.07 -2.34 -11.08
N PHE A 6 4.47 -1.09 -10.90
CA PHE A 6 3.68 0.04 -11.35
C PHE A 6 3.93 0.32 -12.84
N GLU A 7 2.86 0.31 -13.64
CA GLU A 7 2.93 0.67 -15.05
C GLU A 7 2.87 2.19 -15.20
N ARG A 8 4.05 2.82 -15.26
CA ARG A 8 4.23 4.29 -15.38
C ARG A 8 3.51 4.94 -16.56
N THR A 9 3.05 4.15 -17.54
CA THR A 9 2.41 4.64 -18.77
C THR A 9 0.97 4.19 -18.92
N LYS A 10 0.35 3.58 -17.87
CA LYS A 10 -1.04 3.10 -17.89
C LYS A 10 -2.03 4.17 -18.39
N TYR A 11 -1.76 5.44 -18.10
CA TYR A 11 -2.60 6.59 -18.49
C TYR A 11 -1.89 7.60 -19.42
N GLY A 12 -0.81 7.19 -20.10
CA GLY A 12 0.00 8.06 -20.96
C GLY A 12 1.29 8.56 -20.29
N LYS A 13 2.14 9.28 -21.03
CA LYS A 13 3.48 9.69 -20.56
C LYS A 13 3.48 10.75 -19.44
N GLU A 14 2.32 11.35 -19.17
CA GLU A 14 2.21 12.53 -18.29
C GLU A 14 1.50 12.23 -16.96
N LEU A 15 0.83 11.07 -16.81
CA LEU A 15 0.21 10.67 -15.54
C LEU A 15 1.09 9.63 -14.85
N LEU A 16 1.90 10.09 -13.89
CA LEU A 16 2.78 9.23 -13.09
C LEU A 16 2.13 8.80 -11.77
N ILE A 17 0.84 9.07 -11.59
CA ILE A 17 0.11 8.83 -10.35
C ILE A 17 -1.12 7.99 -10.67
N ASP A 18 -1.31 6.91 -9.93
CA ASP A 18 -2.54 6.12 -9.93
C ASP A 18 -3.09 6.06 -8.49
N ALA A 19 -4.40 5.85 -8.36
CA ALA A 19 -5.08 5.80 -7.09
C ALA A 19 -6.16 4.72 -7.11
N CYS A 20 -6.32 4.03 -6.00
CA CYS A 20 -7.40 3.06 -5.82
C CYS A 20 -7.93 3.08 -4.39
N ASN A 21 -9.03 2.37 -4.15
CA ASN A 21 -9.55 2.12 -2.80
C ASN A 21 -9.50 0.63 -2.43
N GLU A 22 -10.00 0.28 -1.24
CA GLU A 22 -10.03 -1.11 -0.76
C GLU A 22 -10.77 -2.08 -1.69
N ALA A 23 -11.78 -1.62 -2.43
CA ALA A 23 -12.54 -2.48 -3.34
C ALA A 23 -11.73 -2.88 -4.59
N GLU A 24 -10.72 -2.09 -4.93
CA GLU A 24 -9.80 -2.31 -6.05
C GLU A 24 -8.45 -2.90 -5.57
N LEU A 25 -8.24 -3.02 -4.26
CA LEU A 25 -7.01 -3.54 -3.68
C LEU A 25 -7.01 -5.06 -3.70
N GLU A 26 -6.19 -5.65 -4.58
CA GLU A 26 -5.93 -7.08 -4.57
C GLU A 26 -4.64 -7.36 -3.77
N ILE A 27 -4.78 -7.85 -2.53
CA ILE A 27 -3.64 -8.32 -1.73
C ILE A 27 -3.21 -9.68 -2.28
N VAL A 28 -2.22 -9.66 -3.18
CA VAL A 28 -1.71 -10.87 -3.84
C VAL A 28 -0.86 -11.76 -2.94
N ALA A 29 -0.32 -11.20 -1.84
CA ALA A 29 0.49 -11.93 -0.87
C ALA A 29 0.53 -11.24 0.50
N ASP A 30 0.73 -12.04 1.56
CA ASP A 30 0.95 -11.56 2.93
C ASP A 30 2.23 -10.72 3.08
N THR A 31 3.20 -10.89 2.18
CA THR A 31 4.46 -10.15 2.19
C THR A 31 4.81 -9.66 0.79
N MET A 32 4.98 -8.35 0.65
CA MET A 32 5.12 -7.65 -0.63
C MET A 32 6.28 -6.64 -0.60
N VAL A 33 6.94 -6.46 -1.74
CA VAL A 33 7.89 -5.35 -1.96
C VAL A 33 7.41 -4.53 -3.14
N LEU A 34 7.09 -3.27 -2.89
CA LEU A 34 6.60 -2.34 -3.89
C LEU A 34 7.77 -1.69 -4.65
N SER A 35 7.63 -1.49 -5.96
CA SER A 35 8.65 -0.83 -6.81
C SER A 35 8.41 0.67 -7.01
N PHE A 36 7.48 1.25 -6.26
CA PHE A 36 6.96 2.61 -6.37
C PHE A 36 6.71 3.21 -4.97
N TYR A 37 6.54 4.53 -4.90
CA TYR A 37 6.10 5.19 -3.68
C TYR A 37 4.61 4.98 -3.51
N THR A 38 4.17 4.78 -2.27
CA THR A 38 2.75 4.62 -1.96
C THR A 38 2.39 5.44 -0.73
N LEU A 39 1.30 6.19 -0.82
CA LEU A 39 0.58 6.71 0.34
C LEU A 39 -0.66 5.85 0.54
N ILE A 40 -0.87 5.38 1.77
CA ILE A 40 -2.08 4.66 2.18
C ILE A 40 -2.77 5.52 3.23
N PHE A 41 -3.98 5.97 2.93
CA PHE A 41 -4.85 6.63 3.89
C PHE A 41 -5.85 5.61 4.43
N PHE A 42 -5.73 5.30 5.71
CA PHE A 42 -6.64 4.43 6.45
C PHE A 42 -7.74 5.29 7.07
N GLU A 43 -8.95 5.21 6.53
CA GLU A 43 -10.12 5.77 7.22
C GLU A 43 -10.56 4.86 8.36
N ASN A 44 -10.53 3.55 8.11
CA ASN A 44 -10.81 2.52 9.09
C ASN A 44 -10.00 1.26 8.76
N GLY A 45 -9.49 0.60 9.79
CA GLY A 45 -8.67 -0.60 9.70
C GLY A 45 -8.24 -1.05 11.07
N SER A 46 -7.76 -2.29 11.16
CA SER A 46 -7.37 -2.88 12.43
C SER A 46 -6.18 -3.80 12.29
N GLY A 47 -5.54 -4.09 13.42
CA GLY A 47 -4.40 -4.99 13.48
C GLY A 47 -3.06 -4.27 13.30
N THR A 48 -2.08 -4.98 12.75
CA THR A 48 -0.68 -4.57 12.73
C THR A 48 -0.11 -4.66 11.32
N TYR A 49 0.42 -3.53 10.83
CA TYR A 49 1.16 -3.43 9.58
C TYR A 49 2.66 -3.47 9.89
N TYR A 50 3.40 -4.32 9.19
CA TYR A 50 4.86 -4.38 9.32
C TYR A 50 5.51 -3.75 8.10
N LEU A 51 6.39 -2.76 8.35
CA LEU A 51 7.13 -2.06 7.31
C LEU A 51 8.64 -2.14 7.63
N ASP A 52 9.37 -2.97 6.88
CA ASP A 52 10.73 -3.38 7.18
C ASP A 52 10.87 -3.96 8.60
N ALA A 53 11.53 -3.22 9.51
CA ALA A 53 11.70 -3.59 10.91
C ALA A 53 10.68 -2.91 11.84
N GLU A 54 9.87 -2.00 11.31
CA GLU A 54 8.89 -1.23 12.07
C GLU A 54 7.57 -1.98 12.18
N THR A 55 6.99 -1.92 13.37
CA THR A 55 5.67 -2.48 13.69
C THR A 55 4.71 -1.32 13.90
N ILE A 56 3.69 -1.20 13.05
CA ILE A 56 2.79 -0.06 13.00
C ILE A 56 1.38 -0.56 13.33
N PRO A 57 0.82 -0.24 14.51
CA PRO A 57 -0.59 -0.52 14.78
C PRO A 57 -1.44 0.35 13.85
N LEU A 58 -2.44 -0.24 13.19
CA LEU A 58 -3.37 0.52 12.37
C LEU A 58 -4.35 1.28 13.25
N GLU A 59 -4.48 2.58 12.99
CA GLU A 59 -5.39 3.48 13.68
C GLU A 59 -6.31 4.18 12.66
N GLU A 60 -7.49 4.61 13.11
CA GLU A 60 -8.41 5.42 12.30
C GLU A 60 -7.75 6.74 11.89
N ASN A 61 -8.00 7.16 10.66
CA ASN A 61 -7.47 8.41 10.06
C ASN A 61 -5.93 8.49 10.00
N MET A 62 -5.27 7.34 9.84
CA MET A 62 -3.82 7.25 9.70
C MET A 62 -3.38 7.39 8.23
N VAL A 63 -2.25 8.06 7.98
CA VAL A 63 -1.56 8.02 6.69
C VAL A 63 -0.24 7.29 6.85
N LEU A 64 -0.04 6.24 6.04
CA LEU A 64 1.22 5.53 5.93
C LEU A 64 1.91 5.89 4.61
N PHE A 65 3.21 6.16 4.68
CA PHE A 65 4.05 6.36 3.50
C PHE A 65 5.04 5.20 3.35
N VAL A 66 4.99 4.55 2.19
CA VAL A 66 5.85 3.42 1.83
C VAL A 66 6.74 3.83 0.67
N LYS A 67 8.05 3.64 0.83
CA LYS A 67 9.04 3.87 -0.23
C LYS A 67 9.25 2.60 -1.06
N PRO A 68 9.71 2.75 -2.32
CA PRO A 68 10.15 1.62 -3.13
C PRO A 68 11.19 0.77 -2.39
N GLY A 69 11.05 -0.55 -2.49
CA GLY A 69 12.00 -1.52 -1.94
C GLY A 69 11.79 -1.87 -0.47
N GLN A 70 10.87 -1.22 0.23
CA GLN A 70 10.52 -1.60 1.60
C GLN A 70 9.69 -2.89 1.60
N ILE A 71 9.93 -3.74 2.60
CA ILE A 71 9.19 -4.98 2.83
C ILE A 71 7.93 -4.66 3.61
N ASN A 72 6.78 -5.02 3.05
CA ASN A 72 5.47 -4.82 3.64
C ASN A 72 4.93 -6.19 4.03
N LYS A 73 4.52 -6.36 5.29
CA LYS A 73 3.84 -7.58 5.72
C LYS A 73 2.50 -7.24 6.38
N VAL A 74 1.46 -7.88 5.87
CA VAL A 74 0.04 -7.48 6.07
C VAL A 74 -0.85 -8.63 6.56
N ASP A 75 -0.29 -9.78 6.89
CA ASP A 75 -1.01 -10.95 7.43
C ASP A 75 -1.80 -10.66 8.72
N GLN A 76 -1.41 -9.62 9.45
CA GLN A 76 -2.06 -9.17 10.68
C GLN A 76 -2.80 -7.85 10.53
N ALA A 77 -2.95 -7.33 9.31
CA ALA A 77 -3.61 -6.06 9.03
C ALA A 77 -4.94 -6.30 8.29
N THR A 78 -5.99 -5.61 8.71
CA THR A 78 -7.29 -5.58 8.01
C THR A 78 -7.53 -4.18 7.47
N PHE A 79 -7.72 -4.10 6.15
CA PHE A 79 -7.95 -2.86 5.41
C PHE A 79 -9.46 -2.73 5.18
N GLU A 80 -10.17 -2.10 6.10
CA GLU A 80 -11.65 -2.02 6.04
C GLU A 80 -12.13 -0.88 5.14
N LYS A 81 -11.49 0.29 5.25
CA LYS A 81 -11.74 1.44 4.38
C LYS A 81 -10.46 2.24 4.19
N CYS A 82 -9.93 2.26 2.97
CA CYS A 82 -8.67 2.92 2.70
C CYS A 82 -8.55 3.41 1.26
N HIS A 83 -7.72 4.43 1.09
CA HIS A 83 -7.35 4.96 -0.22
C HIS A 83 -5.84 4.84 -0.41
N LEU A 84 -5.43 4.43 -1.59
CA LEU A 84 -4.03 4.31 -1.97
C LEU A 84 -3.73 5.28 -3.10
N LEU A 85 -2.56 5.90 -3.03
CA LEU A 85 -1.98 6.71 -4.09
C LEU A 85 -0.57 6.19 -4.35
N PHE A 86 -0.23 5.88 -5.60
CA PHE A 86 1.09 5.36 -5.95
C PHE A 86 1.73 6.11 -7.12
N PHE A 87 3.04 6.36 -7.02
CA PHE A 87 3.82 7.23 -7.93
C PHE A 87 5.33 6.92 -7.99
#